data_AF-A0A3E0G508-F1
#
_entry.id   AF-A0A3E0G508-F1
#
_cell.length_a   1.000
_cell.length_b   1.000
_cell.length_c   1.000
_cell.angle_alpha   90.00
_cell.angle_beta   90.00
_cell.angle_gamma   90.00
#
_symmetry.space_group_name_H-M   'P 1'
#
loop_
_entity.id
_entity.type
_entity.pdbx_description
1 polymer ?
#
loop_
_entity_poly.entity_id
_entity_poly.type
_entity_poly.pdbx_seq_one_letter_code
_entity_poly.pdbx_strand_id
1 'polypeptide(L)'
;MGNVALFEAGVDARTVLSGFRQELHSCLTARADALFELTDGLLCAEGRVVSPVEVTLLPEHRRGHDALYGGLNHGHIEVDRLRTLSAGLPMPRFADGRLVLAVDVSAWLRSDAACSPERLFCHVYGRARNASQFIPGWPYSFVAVLEPGRSSWTAILDVIRLGPSDDATAVTATQLRGVVEQLITSGQHRPGDPDIVIVTDAGYDVTRLAWKLRDLPVELVGRVRSDRVMRLPKPPRLPGANGRPPKHGPEFHLARPETWTEPTVTTTTDTTNYGKACAQAWDRIHPRLTHRAAWLEHPGALPVIEGTLIRLEVEHLSKDRDAPPVWLWSSKPGATAADVDRWWQAFLRRFDLEHTFRFWKQTLGWTRPRLRSPEAADRWTWLLVAAHTQLRLARPLAVDLRRPWEPPTDHSTLTPARVRRGFRNIRATTVIAGRMFRNPRLTREGVRRPGAAGFSHGRRRSSTRPRARRSWVWAAITIQVQRSAVSGVRILGRFQPRVCSINRNVCSRSNLRR
;
A
#
# COMPACT_ATOMS: atom_id res chain seq x y z
N MET A 1 19.32 -14.79 13.59
CA MET A 1 19.46 -13.99 14.83
C MET A 1 19.36 -12.49 14.48
N GLY A 2 18.17 -11.98 14.14
CA GLY A 2 18.07 -10.60 13.61
C GLY A 2 16.78 -9.84 13.95
N ASN A 3 15.97 -10.30 14.91
CA ASN A 3 14.69 -9.64 15.26
C ASN A 3 14.64 -9.06 16.69
N VAL A 4 15.80 -8.94 17.35
CA VAL A 4 15.92 -8.28 18.68
C VAL A 4 16.48 -6.85 18.57
N ALA A 5 17.07 -6.48 17.43
CA ALA A 5 17.77 -5.21 17.25
C ALA A 5 16.87 -3.96 17.12
N LEU A 6 15.54 -4.08 17.25
CA LEU A 6 14.66 -2.89 17.33
C LEU A 6 14.77 -2.18 18.69
N PHE A 7 15.38 -2.82 19.71
CA PHE A 7 15.50 -2.29 21.07
C PHE A 7 16.88 -2.52 21.73
N GLU A 8 17.95 -2.76 20.95
CA GLU A 8 19.30 -2.92 21.50
C GLU A 8 19.93 -1.60 22.00
N ALA A 9 19.33 -0.44 21.69
CA ALA A 9 19.63 0.80 22.39
C ALA A 9 18.56 0.99 23.48
N GLY A 10 18.98 1.02 24.75
CA GLY A 10 18.20 1.06 26.01
C GLY A 10 17.02 2.03 26.17
N VAL A 11 16.15 2.13 25.18
CA VAL A 11 14.91 2.92 25.18
C VAL A 11 13.77 1.99 25.55
N ASP A 12 13.16 2.25 26.69
CA ASP A 12 11.99 1.52 27.17
C ASP A 12 10.84 1.62 26.14
N ALA A 13 10.42 0.48 25.58
CA ALA A 13 9.34 0.41 24.60
C ALA A 13 8.03 1.02 25.11
N ARG A 14 7.79 0.98 26.42
CA ARG A 14 6.63 1.62 27.05
C ARG A 14 6.74 3.14 27.02
N THR A 15 7.93 3.69 27.20
CA THR A 15 8.21 5.12 27.05
C THR A 15 7.99 5.57 25.60
N VAL A 16 8.49 4.82 24.61
CA VAL A 16 8.25 5.14 23.17
C VAL A 16 6.76 5.12 22.84
N LEU A 17 6.04 4.09 23.28
CA LEU A 17 4.59 3.99 23.04
C LEU A 17 3.82 5.12 23.75
N SER A 18 4.20 5.47 24.99
CA SER A 18 3.59 6.59 25.73
C SER A 18 3.81 7.92 25.01
N GLY A 19 5.06 8.20 24.59
CA GLY A 19 5.41 9.40 23.84
C GLY A 19 4.66 9.48 22.50
N PHE A 20 4.61 8.37 21.74
CA PHE A 20 3.83 8.32 20.50
C PHE A 20 2.35 8.59 20.74
N ARG A 21 1.74 8.01 21.78
CA ARG A 21 0.33 8.24 22.11
C ARG A 21 0.05 9.70 22.47
N GLN A 22 0.97 10.34 23.19
CA GLN A 22 0.87 11.75 23.52
C GLN A 22 0.95 12.64 22.26
N GLU A 23 1.95 12.42 21.41
CA GLU A 23 2.10 13.17 20.17
C GLU A 23 0.96 12.88 19.18
N LEU A 24 0.45 11.65 19.12
CA LEU A 24 -0.71 11.29 18.32
C LEU A 24 -1.93 12.14 18.71
N HIS A 25 -2.25 12.26 20.01
CA HIS A 25 -3.39 13.10 20.44
C HIS A 25 -3.20 14.55 20.01
N SER A 26 -1.98 15.08 20.08
CA SER A 26 -1.67 16.44 19.64
C SER A 26 -1.76 16.66 18.12
N CYS A 27 -1.73 15.58 17.33
CA CYS A 27 -2.03 15.64 15.89
C CYS A 27 -3.53 15.76 15.62
N LEU A 28 -4.40 15.51 16.60
CA LEU A 28 -5.85 15.56 16.42
C LEU A 28 -6.36 16.96 16.83
N THR A 29 -6.44 17.90 15.89
CA THR A 29 -6.74 19.31 16.19
C THR A 29 -8.23 19.64 16.27
N ALA A 30 -9.12 18.75 15.78
CA ALA A 30 -10.56 18.86 15.99
C ALA A 30 -11.19 17.52 16.35
N ARG A 31 -12.11 17.53 17.35
CA ARG A 31 -12.73 16.32 17.93
C ARG A 31 -11.70 15.29 18.45
N ALA A 32 -10.57 15.80 18.96
CA ALA A 32 -9.40 15.04 19.40
C ALA A 32 -9.76 13.80 20.21
N ASP A 33 -10.45 14.01 21.33
CA ASP A 33 -10.76 12.93 22.26
C ASP A 33 -11.66 11.85 21.64
N ALA A 34 -12.60 12.22 20.76
CA ALA A 34 -13.47 11.26 20.10
C ALA A 34 -12.69 10.40 19.09
N LEU A 35 -11.77 11.01 18.33
CA LEU A 35 -10.89 10.29 17.41
C LEU A 35 -9.90 9.39 18.16
N PHE A 36 -9.31 9.90 19.24
CA PHE A 36 -8.35 9.16 20.06
C PHE A 36 -9.00 7.97 20.77
N GLU A 37 -10.16 8.18 21.39
CA GLU A 37 -10.94 7.11 22.03
C GLU A 37 -11.42 6.06 21.02
N LEU A 38 -11.74 6.47 19.79
CA LEU A 38 -12.05 5.55 18.70
C LEU A 38 -10.85 4.67 18.32
N THR A 39 -9.65 5.25 18.26
CA THR A 39 -8.40 4.49 18.08
C THR A 39 -8.16 3.53 19.24
N ASP A 40 -8.40 3.93 20.49
CA ASP A 40 -8.27 3.03 21.64
C ASP A 40 -9.29 1.90 21.59
N GLY A 41 -10.54 2.17 21.23
CA GLY A 41 -11.55 1.12 21.06
C GLY A 41 -11.18 0.14 19.93
N LEU A 42 -10.63 0.63 18.82
CA LEU A 42 -10.10 -0.22 17.75
C LEU A 42 -9.01 -1.17 18.27
N LEU A 43 -8.11 -0.67 19.11
CA LEU A 43 -7.00 -1.42 19.70
C LEU A 43 -7.45 -2.43 20.76
N CYS A 44 -8.49 -2.10 21.55
CA CYS A 44 -8.94 -2.92 22.67
C CYS A 44 -10.12 -3.85 22.37
N ALA A 45 -10.76 -3.78 21.20
CA ALA A 45 -11.85 -4.70 20.89
C ALA A 45 -11.37 -6.16 20.87
N GLU A 46 -12.06 -7.05 21.58
CA GLU A 46 -11.68 -8.47 21.76
C GLU A 46 -11.75 -9.28 20.46
N GLY A 47 -12.59 -8.84 19.52
CA GLY A 47 -12.85 -9.49 18.24
C GLY A 47 -12.54 -8.62 17.03
N ARG A 48 -13.00 -9.10 15.87
CA ARG A 48 -12.99 -8.33 14.62
C ARG A 48 -13.92 -7.13 14.77
N VAL A 49 -13.49 -5.97 14.32
CA VAL A 49 -14.33 -4.78 14.23
C VAL A 49 -15.24 -4.95 13.01
N VAL A 50 -16.50 -5.32 13.26
CA VAL A 50 -17.51 -5.50 12.22
C VAL A 50 -18.31 -4.21 11.98
N SER A 51 -18.41 -3.37 13.01
CA SER A 51 -19.14 -2.11 12.99
C SER A 51 -18.42 -1.06 13.85
N PRO A 52 -18.10 0.14 13.31
CA PRO A 52 -17.49 1.21 14.10
C PRO A 52 -18.34 1.67 15.29
N VAL A 53 -19.67 1.57 15.20
CA VAL A 53 -20.54 1.99 16.31
C VAL A 53 -20.48 1.02 17.49
N GLU A 54 -20.22 -0.27 17.27
CA GLU A 54 -20.03 -1.22 18.37
C GLU A 54 -18.76 -0.91 19.17
N VAL A 55 -17.76 -0.30 18.54
CA VAL A 55 -16.53 0.16 19.21
C VAL A 55 -16.85 1.22 20.28
N THR A 56 -17.93 1.99 20.12
CA THR A 56 -18.32 3.01 21.10
C THR A 56 -18.95 2.44 22.36
N LEU A 57 -19.23 1.13 22.40
CA LEU A 57 -19.72 0.43 23.59
C LEU A 57 -18.57 -0.08 24.48
N LEU A 58 -17.34 -0.01 23.99
CA LEU A 58 -16.17 -0.43 24.75
C LEU A 58 -15.83 0.60 25.84
N PRO A 59 -15.30 0.15 27.00
CA PRO A 59 -14.92 1.06 28.09
C PRO A 59 -13.93 2.15 27.68
N GLU A 60 -13.11 1.88 26.66
CA GLU A 60 -12.14 2.80 26.13
C GLU A 60 -12.76 3.98 25.37
N HIS A 61 -13.99 3.85 24.89
CA HIS A 61 -14.73 4.91 24.21
C HIS A 61 -15.81 5.52 25.10
N ARG A 62 -15.44 6.57 25.83
CA ARG A 62 -16.27 7.14 26.92
C ARG A 62 -17.35 8.11 26.45
N ARG A 63 -17.34 8.47 25.16
CA ARG A 63 -18.35 9.34 24.54
C ARG A 63 -19.44 8.52 23.85
N GLY A 64 -20.61 9.11 23.68
CA GLY A 64 -21.73 8.50 22.95
C GLY A 64 -21.41 8.21 21.48
N HIS A 65 -22.25 7.39 20.84
CA HIS A 65 -22.07 7.00 19.44
C HIS A 65 -22.18 8.16 18.45
N ASP A 66 -22.83 9.26 18.83
CA ASP A 66 -22.91 10.50 18.06
C ASP A 66 -21.52 11.16 17.94
N ALA A 67 -20.67 11.04 18.96
CA ALA A 67 -19.31 11.56 18.97
C ALA A 67 -18.40 10.82 17.96
N LEU A 68 -18.63 9.53 17.72
CA LEU A 68 -17.95 8.77 16.65
C LEU A 68 -18.22 9.42 15.29
N TYR A 69 -19.49 9.65 14.95
CA TYR A 69 -19.83 10.30 13.68
C TYR A 69 -19.37 11.76 13.64
N GLY A 70 -19.41 12.47 14.76
CA GLY A 70 -18.85 13.81 14.89
C GLY A 70 -17.34 13.84 14.61
N GLY A 71 -16.59 12.88 15.15
CA GLY A 71 -15.15 12.72 14.90
C GLY A 71 -14.85 12.36 13.45
N LEU A 72 -15.53 11.35 12.90
CA LEU A 72 -15.27 10.91 11.53
C LEU A 72 -15.76 11.89 10.46
N ASN A 73 -16.80 12.69 10.72
CA ASN A 73 -17.30 13.66 9.73
C ASN A 73 -16.74 15.07 9.94
N HIS A 74 -16.43 15.48 11.16
CA HIS A 74 -15.99 16.85 11.49
C HIS A 74 -14.71 16.95 12.32
N GLY A 75 -14.02 15.84 12.60
CA GLY A 75 -12.69 15.87 13.20
C GLY A 75 -11.60 16.24 12.19
N HIS A 76 -10.45 16.65 12.71
CA HIS A 76 -9.28 17.04 11.93
C HIS A 76 -8.04 16.34 12.46
N ILE A 77 -7.21 15.83 11.54
CA ILE A 77 -5.93 15.17 11.82
C ILE A 77 -4.88 15.97 11.06
N GLU A 78 -3.88 16.50 11.76
CA GLU A 78 -2.67 17.08 11.16
C GLU A 78 -1.82 15.95 10.56
N VAL A 79 -2.16 15.55 9.34
CA VAL A 79 -1.56 14.38 8.68
C VAL A 79 -0.05 14.54 8.51
N ASP A 80 0.44 15.74 8.17
CA ASP A 80 1.88 15.98 7.99
C ASP A 80 2.66 15.84 9.31
N ARG A 81 2.06 16.26 10.43
CA ARG A 81 2.63 16.02 11.76
C ARG A 81 2.64 14.53 12.10
N LEU A 82 1.58 13.80 11.75
CA LEU A 82 1.52 12.34 11.97
C LEU A 82 2.53 11.57 11.09
N ARG A 83 2.78 12.01 9.86
CA ARG A 83 3.85 11.49 8.99
C ARG A 83 5.22 11.72 9.60
N THR A 84 5.49 12.95 10.07
CA THR A 84 6.72 13.31 10.79
C THR A 84 6.94 12.44 12.02
N LEU A 85 5.89 12.31 12.85
CA LEU A 85 5.90 11.47 14.04
C LEU A 85 6.21 10.01 13.67
N SER A 86 5.56 9.47 12.63
CA SER A 86 5.76 8.09 12.20
C SER A 86 7.17 7.84 11.69
N ALA A 87 7.74 8.75 10.89
CA ALA A 87 9.10 8.65 10.37
C ALA A 87 10.19 8.78 11.46
N GLY A 88 9.90 9.47 12.57
CA GLY A 88 10.79 9.59 13.72
C GLY A 88 10.88 8.34 14.60
N LEU A 89 10.03 7.33 14.39
CA LEU A 89 10.04 6.10 15.19
C LEU A 89 11.20 5.17 14.80
N PRO A 90 11.65 4.28 15.71
CA PRO A 90 12.61 3.22 15.36
C PRO A 90 12.12 2.36 14.19
N MET A 91 12.93 2.25 13.13
CA MET A 91 12.56 1.55 11.90
C MET A 91 13.32 0.22 11.75
N PRO A 92 12.67 -0.81 11.19
CA PRO A 92 13.38 -2.02 10.82
C PRO A 92 14.36 -1.75 9.69
N ARG A 93 15.54 -2.35 9.78
CA ARG A 93 16.62 -2.25 8.80
C ARG A 93 17.03 -3.63 8.35
N PHE A 94 17.47 -3.74 7.10
CA PHE A 94 18.03 -4.98 6.58
C PHE A 94 19.48 -5.15 7.07
N ALA A 95 20.10 -6.29 6.76
CA ALA A 95 21.38 -6.70 7.36
C ALA A 95 22.52 -5.68 7.20
N ASP A 96 22.49 -4.86 6.16
CA ASP A 96 23.47 -3.80 5.89
C ASP A 96 23.02 -2.41 6.36
N GLY A 97 22.03 -2.36 7.25
CA GLY A 97 21.53 -1.10 7.84
C GLY A 97 20.56 -0.32 6.95
N ARG A 98 20.29 -0.75 5.71
CA ARG A 98 19.40 0.01 4.81
C ARG A 98 17.93 -0.13 5.17
N LEU A 99 17.17 0.89 4.77
CA LEU A 99 15.71 0.83 4.77
C LEU A 99 15.22 0.21 3.45
N VAL A 100 14.19 -0.62 3.56
CA VAL A 100 13.48 -1.17 2.40
C VAL A 100 12.03 -0.73 2.47
N LEU A 101 11.59 0.05 1.50
CA LEU A 101 10.23 0.55 1.37
C LEU A 101 9.45 -0.27 0.35
N ALA A 102 8.16 -0.45 0.56
CA ALA A 102 7.23 -0.94 -0.45
C ALA A 102 6.11 0.07 -0.69
N VAL A 103 5.65 0.12 -1.94
CA VAL A 103 4.43 0.84 -2.32
C VAL A 103 3.43 -0.13 -2.94
N ASP A 104 2.18 -0.05 -2.49
CA ASP A 104 1.09 -0.88 -3.01
C ASP A 104 -0.26 -0.17 -2.87
N VAL A 105 -1.23 -0.57 -3.70
CA VAL A 105 -2.59 -0.03 -3.68
C VAL A 105 -3.55 -1.06 -3.12
N SER A 106 -4.36 -0.63 -2.14
CA SER A 106 -5.48 -1.43 -1.65
C SER A 106 -6.79 -0.66 -1.79
N ALA A 107 -7.83 -1.36 -2.26
CA ALA A 107 -9.12 -0.72 -2.53
C ALA A 107 -10.13 -0.86 -1.37
N TRP A 108 -10.83 0.24 -1.11
CA TRP A 108 -12.09 0.28 -0.37
C TRP A 108 -13.27 0.24 -1.34
N LEU A 109 -13.85 -0.96 -1.51
CA LEU A 109 -14.91 -1.17 -2.49
C LEU A 109 -16.24 -0.55 -2.06
N ARG A 110 -16.97 0.00 -3.04
CA ARG A 110 -18.18 0.80 -2.87
C ARG A 110 -19.19 0.49 -3.98
N SER A 111 -19.42 -0.79 -4.26
CA SER A 111 -20.33 -1.25 -5.33
C SER A 111 -21.72 -0.62 -5.23
N ASP A 112 -22.27 -0.59 -4.02
CA ASP A 112 -23.68 -0.22 -3.79
C ASP A 112 -23.87 1.28 -3.54
N ALA A 113 -22.80 2.08 -3.60
CA ALA A 113 -22.79 3.47 -3.20
C ALA A 113 -22.66 4.42 -4.40
N ALA A 114 -23.61 4.31 -5.34
CA ALA A 114 -23.58 4.99 -6.65
C ALA A 114 -23.28 6.51 -6.58
N CYS A 115 -23.75 7.17 -5.52
CA CYS A 115 -23.61 8.62 -5.33
C CYS A 115 -22.36 9.01 -4.51
N SER A 116 -21.47 8.07 -4.16
CA SER A 116 -20.24 8.42 -3.44
C SER A 116 -19.28 9.10 -4.43
N PRO A 117 -18.74 10.28 -4.08
CA PRO A 117 -17.84 11.01 -4.96
C PRO A 117 -16.51 10.28 -5.11
N GLU A 118 -15.75 10.64 -6.14
CA GLU A 118 -14.35 10.24 -6.35
C GLU A 118 -14.09 8.72 -6.39
N ARG A 119 -15.12 7.92 -6.70
CA ARG A 119 -14.95 6.48 -6.91
C ARG A 119 -14.25 6.23 -8.24
N LEU A 120 -13.28 5.32 -8.21
CA LEU A 120 -12.56 4.77 -9.35
C LEU A 120 -12.96 3.31 -9.56
N PHE A 121 -12.68 2.78 -10.75
CA PHE A 121 -12.81 1.34 -11.01
C PHE A 121 -11.60 0.60 -10.46
N CYS A 122 -11.77 -0.03 -9.31
CA CYS A 122 -10.72 -0.82 -8.67
C CYS A 122 -10.67 -2.22 -9.27
N HIS A 123 -9.47 -2.67 -9.65
CA HIS A 123 -9.26 -4.04 -10.10
C HIS A 123 -9.34 -5.02 -8.92
N VAL A 124 -10.18 -6.04 -9.05
CA VAL A 124 -10.37 -7.10 -8.04
C VAL A 124 -10.15 -8.45 -8.71
N TYR A 125 -9.21 -9.22 -8.16
CA TYR A 125 -8.95 -10.58 -8.61
C TYR A 125 -10.07 -11.50 -8.11
N GLY A 126 -10.87 -12.03 -9.02
CA GLY A 126 -11.85 -13.07 -8.70
C GLY A 126 -11.17 -14.39 -8.32
N ARG A 127 -11.92 -15.29 -7.67
CA ARG A 127 -11.42 -16.61 -7.24
C ARG A 127 -11.22 -17.61 -8.39
N ALA A 128 -11.76 -17.34 -9.57
CA ALA A 128 -11.60 -18.16 -10.77
C ALA A 128 -10.62 -17.51 -11.75
N ARG A 129 -9.94 -18.35 -12.56
CA ARG A 129 -9.06 -17.89 -13.65
C ARG A 129 -9.89 -17.00 -14.60
N ASN A 130 -9.39 -15.82 -14.95
CA ASN A 130 -10.04 -14.80 -15.77
C ASN A 130 -11.30 -14.14 -15.18
N ALA A 131 -11.55 -14.24 -13.87
CA ALA A 131 -12.65 -13.55 -13.19
C ALA A 131 -12.26 -12.16 -12.63
N SER A 132 -11.29 -11.47 -13.24
CA SER A 132 -10.98 -10.10 -12.84
C SER A 132 -12.19 -9.19 -13.04
N GLN A 133 -12.52 -8.43 -12.01
CA GLN A 133 -13.65 -7.50 -12.02
C GLN A 133 -13.17 -6.09 -11.74
N PHE A 134 -13.83 -5.11 -12.34
CA PHE A 134 -13.67 -3.71 -12.00
C PHE A 134 -14.84 -3.30 -11.11
N ILE A 135 -14.56 -3.09 -9.83
CA ILE A 135 -15.58 -2.73 -8.84
C ILE A 135 -15.35 -1.27 -8.42
N PRO A 136 -16.36 -0.40 -8.52
CA PRO A 136 -16.25 0.98 -8.05
C PRO A 136 -15.84 1.05 -6.58
N GLY A 137 -14.86 1.90 -6.25
CA GLY A 137 -14.31 2.03 -4.92
C GLY A 137 -13.34 3.21 -4.80
N TRP A 138 -12.74 3.34 -3.63
CA TRP A 138 -11.64 4.28 -3.39
C TRP A 138 -10.34 3.49 -3.28
N PRO A 139 -9.41 3.60 -4.25
CA PRO A 139 -8.08 3.02 -4.15
C PRO A 139 -7.20 3.91 -3.27
N TYR A 140 -6.50 3.29 -2.32
CA TYR A 140 -5.54 3.95 -1.44
C TYR A 140 -4.14 3.39 -1.72
N SER A 141 -3.20 4.27 -2.01
CA SER A 141 -1.77 3.96 -2.15
C SER A 141 -1.08 4.11 -0.79
N PHE A 142 -0.37 3.06 -0.38
CA PHE A 142 0.33 2.99 0.90
C PHE A 142 1.83 2.88 0.66
N VAL A 143 2.61 3.60 1.48
CA VAL A 143 4.07 3.44 1.55
C VAL A 143 4.45 2.94 2.93
N ALA A 144 5.26 1.89 2.98
CA ALA A 144 5.66 1.26 4.24
C ALA A 144 7.11 0.80 4.25
N VAL A 145 7.77 0.87 5.42
CA VAL A 145 9.03 0.15 5.65
C VAL A 145 8.74 -1.32 5.90
N LEU A 146 9.52 -2.20 5.27
CA LEU A 146 9.44 -3.65 5.40
C LEU A 146 10.38 -4.16 6.49
N GLU A 147 9.99 -5.25 7.15
CA GLU A 147 10.84 -5.96 8.10
C GLU A 147 11.64 -7.09 7.42
N PRO A 148 12.93 -7.28 7.78
CA PRO A 148 13.69 -8.45 7.35
C PRO A 148 13.09 -9.74 7.92
N GLY A 149 13.51 -10.88 7.37
CA GLY A 149 13.10 -12.20 7.87
C GLY A 149 11.66 -12.58 7.52
N ARG A 150 11.00 -13.40 8.33
CA ARG A 150 9.58 -13.77 8.14
C ARG A 150 8.74 -12.90 9.07
N SER A 151 8.09 -11.89 8.54
CA SER A 151 7.24 -10.98 9.32
C SER A 151 5.86 -10.81 8.71
N SER A 152 4.89 -10.50 9.58
CA SER A 152 3.53 -10.07 9.20
C SER A 152 3.31 -8.58 9.47
N TRP A 153 4.40 -7.86 9.75
CA TRP A 153 4.41 -6.46 10.12
C TRP A 153 4.96 -5.60 9.00
N THR A 154 4.43 -4.39 8.90
CA THR A 154 5.00 -3.30 8.12
C THR A 154 4.91 -2.02 8.94
N ALA A 155 5.79 -1.06 8.64
CA ALA A 155 5.73 0.28 9.20
C ALA A 155 5.11 1.23 8.17
N ILE A 156 3.79 1.38 8.18
CA ILE A 156 3.11 2.33 7.27
C ILE A 156 3.54 3.76 7.61
N LEU A 157 4.12 4.46 6.64
CA LEU A 157 4.57 5.85 6.77
C LEU A 157 3.58 6.84 6.16
N ASP A 158 2.94 6.44 5.07
CA ASP A 158 2.00 7.30 4.38
C ASP A 158 0.89 6.53 3.67
N VAL A 159 -0.24 7.23 3.50
CA VAL A 159 -1.39 6.78 2.72
C VAL A 159 -2.00 7.96 1.95
N ILE A 160 -2.26 7.74 0.67
CA ILE A 160 -2.95 8.70 -0.21
C ILE A 160 -4.09 7.98 -0.93
N ARG A 161 -5.28 8.57 -0.89
CA ARG A 161 -6.40 8.13 -1.72
C ARG A 161 -6.22 8.67 -3.13
N LEU A 162 -6.23 7.78 -4.12
CA LEU A 162 -6.10 8.18 -5.52
C LEU A 162 -7.43 8.74 -6.04
N GLY A 163 -7.37 9.86 -6.74
CA GLY A 163 -8.48 10.57 -7.34
C GLY A 163 -8.66 10.27 -8.84
N PRO A 164 -9.85 10.56 -9.41
CA PRO A 164 -10.15 10.32 -10.83
C PRO A 164 -9.26 11.03 -11.84
N SER A 165 -8.68 12.17 -11.45
CA SER A 165 -7.86 13.03 -12.32
C SER A 165 -6.36 12.79 -12.15
N ASP A 166 -5.98 11.85 -11.29
CA ASP A 166 -4.58 11.63 -10.92
C ASP A 166 -3.82 10.85 -12.00
N ASP A 167 -2.62 11.32 -12.34
CA ASP A 167 -1.59 10.45 -12.89
C ASP A 167 -1.01 9.63 -11.72
N ALA A 168 -1.44 8.37 -11.61
CA ALA A 168 -1.03 7.47 -10.53
C ALA A 168 0.49 7.40 -10.34
N THR A 169 1.29 7.45 -11.42
CA THR A 169 2.75 7.43 -11.27
C THR A 169 3.29 8.77 -10.75
N ALA A 170 2.70 9.89 -11.15
CA ALA A 170 3.09 11.20 -10.63
C ALA A 170 2.72 11.35 -9.14
N VAL A 171 1.53 10.87 -8.74
CA VAL A 171 1.12 10.82 -7.34
C VAL A 171 2.06 9.92 -6.54
N THR A 172 2.34 8.70 -7.00
CA THR A 172 3.29 7.80 -6.32
C THR A 172 4.69 8.39 -6.21
N ALA A 173 5.21 9.04 -7.26
CA ALA A 173 6.51 9.70 -7.19
C ALA A 173 6.52 10.83 -6.15
N THR A 174 5.47 11.65 -6.11
CA THR A 174 5.32 12.73 -5.12
C THR A 174 5.24 12.16 -3.71
N GLN A 175 4.47 11.08 -3.54
CA GLN A 175 4.32 10.37 -2.27
C GLN A 175 5.66 9.82 -1.76
N LEU A 176 6.38 9.06 -2.61
CA LEU A 176 7.67 8.47 -2.26
C LEU A 176 8.71 9.55 -1.95
N ARG A 177 8.73 10.64 -2.73
CA ARG A 177 9.59 11.79 -2.46
C ARG A 177 9.34 12.35 -1.06
N GLY A 178 8.09 12.67 -0.73
CA GLY A 178 7.73 13.20 0.59
C GLY A 178 8.11 12.25 1.73
N VAL A 179 7.91 10.94 1.55
CA VAL A 179 8.33 9.93 2.53
C VAL A 179 9.85 9.91 2.70
N VAL A 180 10.61 9.92 1.61
CA VAL A 180 12.09 9.86 1.65
C VAL A 180 12.67 11.13 2.26
N GLU A 181 12.19 12.31 1.85
CA GLU A 181 12.59 13.60 2.42
C GLU A 181 12.28 13.65 3.93
N GLN A 182 11.13 13.10 4.35
CA GLN A 182 10.79 12.99 5.76
C GLN A 182 11.71 12.03 6.51
N LEU A 183 12.08 10.89 5.93
CA LEU A 183 13.04 9.95 6.53
C LEU A 183 14.42 10.60 6.71
N ILE A 184 14.88 11.36 5.72
CA ILE A 184 16.14 12.13 5.80
C ILE A 184 16.03 13.18 6.93
N THR A 185 14.96 13.96 6.94
CA THR A 185 14.73 15.02 7.96
C THR A 185 14.65 14.44 9.37
N SER A 186 14.03 13.27 9.52
CA SER A 186 13.96 12.53 10.80
C SER A 186 15.26 11.80 11.15
N GLY A 187 16.34 11.98 10.38
CA GLY A 187 17.66 11.40 10.64
C GLY A 187 17.76 9.89 10.40
N GLN A 188 16.77 9.28 9.72
CA GLN A 188 16.75 7.86 9.37
C GLN A 188 17.64 7.52 8.17
N HIS A 189 18.11 8.52 7.44
CA HIS A 189 19.09 8.35 6.38
C HIS A 189 20.01 9.57 6.38
N ARG A 190 21.32 9.34 6.33
CA ARG A 190 22.37 10.37 6.32
C ARG A 190 23.26 10.18 5.09
N PRO A 191 23.94 11.25 4.62
CA PRO A 191 24.96 11.10 3.60
C PRO A 191 26.00 10.04 4.00
N GLY A 192 26.23 9.07 3.12
CA GLY A 192 27.12 7.92 3.37
C GLY A 192 26.40 6.63 3.81
N ASP A 193 25.14 6.72 4.22
CA ASP A 193 24.30 5.52 4.39
C ASP A 193 24.02 4.86 3.03
N PRO A 194 23.75 3.54 2.99
CA PRO A 194 23.30 2.90 1.77
C PRO A 194 21.94 3.44 1.31
N ASP A 195 21.77 3.61 0.00
CA ASP A 195 20.53 4.06 -0.62
C ASP A 195 19.32 3.24 -0.16
N ILE A 196 18.20 3.94 0.03
CA ILE A 196 16.92 3.34 0.42
C ILE A 196 16.38 2.53 -0.77
N VAL A 197 16.12 1.25 -0.56
CA VAL A 197 15.53 0.39 -1.61
C VAL A 197 14.02 0.54 -1.60
N ILE A 198 13.42 0.87 -2.75
CA ILE A 198 11.97 0.97 -2.93
C ILE A 198 11.51 -0.15 -3.86
N VAL A 199 10.68 -1.07 -3.35
CA VAL A 199 10.14 -2.19 -4.10
C VAL A 199 8.72 -1.93 -4.60
N THR A 200 8.48 -2.19 -5.89
CA THR A 200 7.16 -2.00 -6.53
C THR A 200 6.69 -3.25 -7.26
N ASP A 201 5.39 -3.40 -7.41
CA ASP A 201 4.80 -4.46 -8.24
C ASP A 201 4.84 -4.07 -9.74
N ALA A 202 4.26 -4.93 -10.59
CA ALA A 202 4.24 -4.73 -12.05
C ALA A 202 3.19 -3.71 -12.53
N GLY A 203 2.35 -3.20 -11.63
CA GLY A 203 1.40 -2.12 -11.92
C GLY A 203 2.07 -0.75 -12.03
N TYR A 204 3.25 -0.57 -11.43
CA TYR A 204 4.00 0.67 -11.46
C TYR A 204 4.96 0.75 -12.65
N ASP A 205 5.13 1.96 -13.21
CA ASP A 205 6.21 2.27 -14.13
C ASP A 205 7.49 2.57 -13.34
N VAL A 206 8.18 1.51 -12.93
CA VAL A 206 9.41 1.58 -12.12
C VAL A 206 10.48 2.47 -12.77
N THR A 207 10.58 2.48 -14.11
CA THR A 207 11.59 3.26 -14.83
C THR A 207 11.28 4.75 -14.79
N ARG A 208 10.00 5.13 -14.91
CA ARG A 208 9.56 6.53 -14.74
C ARG A 208 9.69 6.98 -13.29
N LEU A 209 9.41 6.11 -12.32
CA LEU A 209 9.65 6.40 -10.90
C LEU A 209 11.13 6.67 -10.64
N ALA A 210 12.03 5.80 -11.13
CA ALA A 210 13.47 5.97 -11.01
C ALA A 210 13.93 7.31 -11.60
N TRP A 211 13.42 7.70 -12.78
CA TRP A 211 13.72 9.01 -13.34
C TRP A 211 13.24 10.18 -12.46
N LYS A 212 12.02 10.11 -11.93
CA LYS A 212 11.44 11.18 -11.10
C LYS A 212 12.07 11.31 -9.71
N LEU A 213 12.76 10.28 -9.24
CA LEU A 213 13.37 10.20 -7.91
C LEU A 213 14.90 10.12 -7.96
N ARG A 214 15.52 10.32 -9.13
CA ARG A 214 16.97 10.17 -9.36
C ARG A 214 17.87 11.11 -8.55
N ASP A 215 17.28 12.18 -8.02
CA ASP A 215 17.94 13.17 -7.17
C ASP A 215 17.92 12.79 -5.67
N LEU A 216 17.22 11.71 -5.31
CA LEU A 216 17.14 11.19 -3.95
C LEU A 216 18.03 9.94 -3.78
N PRO A 217 18.48 9.62 -2.56
CA PRO A 217 19.30 8.44 -2.27
C PRO A 217 18.45 7.16 -2.27
N VAL A 218 17.95 6.78 -3.44
CA VAL A 218 17.01 5.67 -3.61
C VAL A 218 17.37 4.73 -4.76
N GLU A 219 17.19 3.43 -4.51
CA GLU A 219 17.26 2.37 -5.52
C GLU A 219 15.84 1.82 -5.79
N LEU A 220 15.32 1.95 -7.00
CA LEU A 220 14.01 1.45 -7.38
C LEU A 220 14.13 0.02 -7.91
N VAL A 221 13.39 -0.92 -7.31
CA VAL A 221 13.32 -2.32 -7.75
C VAL A 221 11.87 -2.69 -8.04
N GLY A 222 11.55 -2.97 -9.29
CA GLY A 222 10.17 -3.21 -9.72
C GLY A 222 10.02 -4.48 -10.51
N ARG A 223 8.89 -5.18 -10.32
CA ARG A 223 8.54 -6.29 -11.22
C ARG A 223 8.22 -5.75 -12.61
N VAL A 224 8.78 -6.37 -13.64
CA VAL A 224 8.41 -6.09 -15.02
C VAL A 224 7.66 -7.28 -15.61
N ARG A 225 6.79 -7.02 -16.59
CA ARG A 225 6.08 -8.09 -17.29
C ARG A 225 7.04 -8.89 -18.15
N SER A 226 6.86 -10.20 -18.21
CA SER A 226 7.70 -11.13 -18.99
C SER A 226 7.59 -10.95 -20.50
N ASP A 227 6.59 -10.22 -21.00
CA ASP A 227 6.40 -9.91 -22.42
C ASP A 227 7.00 -8.56 -22.85
N ARG A 228 7.78 -7.90 -21.98
CA ARG A 228 8.43 -6.64 -22.34
C ARG A 228 9.58 -6.85 -23.32
N VAL A 229 9.77 -5.84 -24.15
CA VAL A 229 10.96 -5.69 -25.01
C VAL A 229 11.74 -4.49 -24.48
N MET A 230 12.99 -4.73 -24.11
CA MET A 230 13.93 -3.73 -23.63
C MET A 230 15.04 -3.53 -24.67
N ARG A 231 15.99 -2.63 -24.38
CA ARG A 231 17.16 -2.36 -25.20
C ARG A 231 18.44 -2.61 -24.41
N LEU A 232 19.41 -3.20 -25.09
CA LEU A 232 20.79 -3.26 -24.63
C LEU A 232 21.43 -1.85 -24.67
N PRO A 233 22.51 -1.62 -23.90
CA PRO A 233 23.28 -0.39 -24.00
C PRO A 233 23.78 -0.18 -25.43
N LYS A 234 24.00 1.09 -25.78
CA LYS A 234 24.54 1.45 -27.08
C LYS A 234 25.90 0.75 -27.29
N PRO A 235 26.12 0.09 -28.45
CA PRO A 235 27.39 -0.57 -28.73
C PRO A 235 28.53 0.44 -28.85
N PRO A 236 29.78 0.04 -28.53
CA PRO A 236 30.97 0.86 -28.76
C PRO A 236 31.05 1.31 -30.23
N ARG A 237 31.52 2.53 -30.48
CA ARG A 237 31.71 3.01 -31.85
C ARG A 237 33.00 2.41 -32.40
N LEU A 238 32.92 1.71 -33.52
CA LEU A 238 34.09 1.21 -34.23
C LEU A 238 34.80 2.36 -34.97
N PRO A 239 36.15 2.36 -35.04
CA PRO A 239 36.91 3.28 -35.88
C PRO A 239 36.40 3.25 -37.34
N GLY A 240 36.27 4.42 -37.97
CA GLY A 240 35.81 4.56 -39.36
C GLY A 240 34.28 4.52 -39.58
N ALA A 241 33.48 4.29 -38.54
CA ALA A 241 32.03 4.38 -38.66
C ALA A 241 31.58 5.82 -38.92
N ASN A 242 30.84 6.05 -40.01
CA ASN A 242 30.25 7.34 -40.37
C ASN A 242 28.77 7.45 -39.93
N GLY A 243 28.30 8.68 -39.67
CA GLY A 243 26.90 8.95 -39.31
C GLY A 243 26.60 9.03 -37.81
N ARG A 244 25.34 9.39 -37.51
CA ARG A 244 24.84 9.57 -36.13
C ARG A 244 24.85 8.22 -35.40
N PRO A 245 25.53 8.10 -34.24
CA PRO A 245 25.52 6.86 -33.48
C PRO A 245 24.09 6.45 -33.10
N PRO A 246 23.79 5.13 -33.07
CA PRO A 246 22.52 4.67 -32.53
C PRO A 246 22.39 5.09 -31.06
N LYS A 247 21.17 5.42 -30.64
CA LYS A 247 20.88 5.77 -29.24
C LYS A 247 20.77 4.53 -28.35
N HIS A 248 20.32 3.41 -28.92
CA HIS A 248 20.04 2.16 -28.23
C HIS A 248 20.77 1.01 -28.91
N GLY A 249 21.15 0.00 -28.16
CA GLY A 249 21.61 -1.27 -28.72
C GLY A 249 20.47 -2.14 -29.27
N PRO A 250 20.77 -3.41 -29.57
CA PRO A 250 19.79 -4.40 -30.00
C PRO A 250 18.65 -4.60 -29.00
N GLU A 251 17.57 -5.23 -29.45
CA GLU A 251 16.41 -5.55 -28.60
C GLU A 251 16.68 -6.76 -27.72
N PHE A 252 16.22 -6.67 -26.46
CA PHE A 252 16.24 -7.76 -25.50
C PHE A 252 14.78 -8.12 -25.18
N HIS A 253 14.32 -9.26 -25.68
CA HIS A 253 12.93 -9.72 -25.55
C HIS A 253 12.85 -10.68 -24.36
N LEU A 254 12.16 -10.30 -23.29
CA LEU A 254 12.08 -11.09 -22.06
C LEU A 254 11.39 -12.46 -22.26
N ALA A 255 10.60 -12.61 -23.32
CA ALA A 255 9.91 -13.85 -23.67
C ALA A 255 10.67 -14.72 -24.70
N ARG A 256 11.82 -14.25 -25.20
CA ARG A 256 12.58 -14.88 -26.29
C ARG A 256 14.05 -15.05 -25.91
N PRO A 257 14.41 -16.20 -25.31
CA PRO A 257 15.76 -16.49 -24.84
C PRO A 257 16.86 -16.30 -25.89
N GLU A 258 16.54 -16.49 -27.16
CA GLU A 258 17.46 -16.30 -28.30
C GLU A 258 17.96 -14.85 -28.45
N THR A 259 17.31 -13.89 -27.80
CA THR A 259 17.73 -12.46 -27.80
C THR A 259 18.61 -12.10 -26.61
N TRP A 260 18.80 -13.01 -25.66
CA TRP A 260 19.54 -12.74 -24.44
C TRP A 260 21.03 -12.86 -24.69
N THR A 261 21.80 -11.91 -24.15
CA THR A 261 23.26 -12.03 -24.07
C THR A 261 23.65 -12.84 -22.83
N GLU A 262 24.93 -13.13 -22.67
CA GLU A 262 25.43 -13.70 -21.41
C GLU A 262 25.06 -12.78 -20.23
N PRO A 263 24.49 -13.30 -19.14
CA PRO A 263 24.26 -12.52 -17.92
C PRO A 263 25.58 -12.03 -17.33
N THR A 264 25.59 -10.78 -16.87
CA THR A 264 26.74 -10.17 -16.21
C THR A 264 26.96 -10.74 -14.81
N VAL A 265 25.88 -11.13 -14.14
CA VAL A 265 25.90 -11.73 -12.80
C VAL A 265 24.95 -12.91 -12.77
N THR A 266 25.40 -14.01 -12.20
CA THR A 266 24.55 -15.17 -11.89
C THR A 266 24.76 -15.56 -10.43
N THR A 267 23.67 -15.72 -9.68
CA THR A 267 23.70 -16.19 -8.29
C THR A 267 22.77 -17.39 -8.12
N THR A 268 23.14 -18.26 -7.18
CA THR A 268 22.32 -19.39 -6.74
C THR A 268 22.27 -19.37 -5.23
N THR A 269 21.08 -19.27 -4.66
CA THR A 269 20.87 -19.19 -3.20
C THR A 269 19.86 -20.25 -2.76
N ASP A 270 20.19 -21.00 -1.72
CA ASP A 270 19.22 -21.91 -1.10
C ASP A 270 18.12 -21.12 -0.39
N THR A 271 16.87 -21.48 -0.64
CA THR A 271 15.70 -20.89 0.04
C THR A 271 14.98 -21.96 0.87
N THR A 272 14.35 -21.53 1.95
CA THR A 272 13.66 -22.47 2.85
C THR A 272 12.40 -23.10 2.25
N ASN A 273 11.74 -22.43 1.29
CA ASN A 273 10.39 -22.80 0.83
C ASN A 273 10.26 -23.01 -0.69
N TYR A 274 11.31 -22.69 -1.45
CA TYR A 274 11.27 -22.70 -2.92
C TYR A 274 12.42 -23.49 -3.55
N GLY A 275 13.18 -24.22 -2.73
CA GLY A 275 14.43 -24.85 -3.17
C GLY A 275 15.49 -23.79 -3.51
N LYS A 276 16.28 -24.03 -4.55
CA LYS A 276 17.26 -23.05 -5.03
C LYS A 276 16.59 -21.92 -5.80
N ALA A 277 16.99 -20.69 -5.48
CA ALA A 277 16.70 -19.50 -6.25
C ALA A 277 17.91 -19.19 -7.13
N CYS A 278 17.71 -19.20 -8.45
CA CYS A 278 18.70 -18.81 -9.44
C CYS A 278 18.35 -17.42 -9.98
N ALA A 279 19.23 -16.44 -9.79
CA ALA A 279 19.07 -15.11 -10.35
C ALA A 279 20.13 -14.85 -11.42
N GLN A 280 19.68 -14.44 -12.60
CA GLN A 280 20.53 -13.98 -13.70
C GLN A 280 20.28 -12.50 -13.93
N ALA A 281 21.34 -11.71 -14.08
CA ALA A 281 21.22 -10.28 -14.24
C ALA A 281 22.01 -9.74 -15.44
N TRP A 282 21.41 -8.80 -16.15
CA TRP A 282 21.98 -8.11 -17.31
C TRP A 282 22.07 -6.62 -17.03
N ASP A 283 23.27 -6.06 -17.18
CA ASP A 283 23.52 -4.68 -16.83
C ASP A 283 23.09 -3.69 -17.93
N ARG A 284 22.77 -2.46 -17.50
CA ARG A 284 22.40 -1.30 -18.35
C ARG A 284 21.25 -1.52 -19.34
N ILE A 285 20.39 -2.50 -19.08
CA ILE A 285 19.15 -2.75 -19.83
C ILE A 285 18.13 -1.65 -19.53
N HIS A 286 17.49 -1.11 -20.56
CA HIS A 286 16.55 0.00 -20.43
C HIS A 286 15.36 -0.09 -21.39
N PRO A 287 14.19 0.50 -21.04
CA PRO A 287 13.09 0.63 -21.97
C PRO A 287 13.40 1.66 -23.06
N ARG A 288 12.88 1.44 -24.26
CA ARG A 288 12.86 2.47 -25.30
C ARG A 288 11.69 3.43 -25.05
N LEU A 289 12.00 4.64 -24.58
CA LEU A 289 10.99 5.69 -24.39
C LEU A 289 10.58 6.30 -25.74
N THR A 290 9.32 6.74 -25.82
CA THR A 290 8.75 7.50 -26.95
C THR A 290 7.92 8.67 -26.43
N HIS A 291 7.76 9.76 -27.19
CA HIS A 291 6.94 10.91 -26.80
C HIS A 291 5.45 10.56 -26.89
N ARG A 292 5.00 9.72 -25.96
CA ARG A 292 3.63 9.20 -25.83
C ARG A 292 3.31 9.03 -24.35
N ALA A 293 2.01 9.06 -24.04
CA ALA A 293 1.49 8.87 -22.69
C ALA A 293 2.26 9.76 -21.69
N ALA A 294 2.86 9.16 -20.66
CA ALA A 294 3.64 9.78 -19.61
C ALA A 294 4.81 10.70 -20.05
N TRP A 295 5.27 10.57 -21.29
CA TRP A 295 6.43 11.29 -21.85
C TRP A 295 6.05 12.23 -23.00
N LEU A 296 4.75 12.41 -23.26
CA LEU A 296 4.24 13.22 -24.36
C LEU A 296 4.77 14.66 -24.30
N GLU A 297 4.67 15.27 -23.12
CA GLU A 297 5.05 16.67 -22.86
C GLU A 297 6.49 16.81 -22.33
N HIS A 298 7.29 15.74 -22.36
CA HIS A 298 8.68 15.82 -21.92
C HIS A 298 9.47 16.78 -22.84
N PRO A 299 10.11 17.83 -22.32
CA PRO A 299 10.84 18.78 -23.14
C PRO A 299 12.11 18.14 -23.72
N GLY A 300 12.43 18.47 -24.96
CA GLY A 300 13.68 18.04 -25.60
C GLY A 300 13.81 16.52 -25.77
N ALA A 301 15.05 16.02 -25.72
CA ALA A 301 15.34 14.61 -25.95
C ALA A 301 14.94 13.73 -24.75
N LEU A 302 14.26 12.62 -25.02
CA LEU A 302 13.94 11.64 -23.98
C LEU A 302 15.21 11.04 -23.36
N PRO A 303 15.23 10.79 -22.05
CA PRO A 303 16.39 10.18 -21.40
C PRO A 303 16.57 8.71 -21.81
N VAL A 304 17.77 8.20 -21.57
CA VAL A 304 18.04 6.76 -21.49
C VAL A 304 18.19 6.45 -20.01
N ILE A 305 17.30 5.62 -19.48
CA ILE A 305 17.27 5.27 -18.05
C ILE A 305 17.79 3.85 -17.92
N GLU A 306 19.10 3.73 -17.79
CA GLU A 306 19.78 2.45 -17.64
C GLU A 306 19.56 1.88 -16.24
N GLY A 307 19.50 0.55 -16.16
CA GLY A 307 19.39 -0.19 -14.92
C GLY A 307 19.72 -1.66 -15.13
N THR A 308 19.62 -2.46 -14.08
CA THR A 308 19.91 -3.89 -14.13
C THR A 308 18.62 -4.68 -14.26
N LEU A 309 18.50 -5.49 -15.31
CA LEU A 309 17.40 -6.45 -15.47
C LEU A 309 17.76 -7.77 -14.79
N ILE A 310 16.84 -8.35 -14.04
CA ILE A 310 17.05 -9.58 -13.26
C ILE A 310 15.95 -10.58 -13.62
N ARG A 311 16.35 -11.81 -13.94
CA ARG A 311 15.47 -12.97 -14.06
C ARG A 311 15.67 -13.84 -12.82
N LEU A 312 14.62 -14.01 -12.04
CA LEU A 312 14.59 -14.88 -10.86
C LEU A 312 13.79 -16.13 -11.19
N GLU A 313 14.43 -17.28 -11.03
CA GLU A 313 13.82 -18.60 -11.14
C GLU A 313 13.98 -19.35 -9.81
N VAL A 314 12.97 -20.13 -9.44
CA VAL A 314 13.02 -20.97 -8.24
C VAL A 314 12.63 -22.39 -8.61
N GLU A 315 13.18 -23.39 -7.92
CA GLU A 315 12.95 -24.81 -8.24
C GLU A 315 11.48 -25.20 -8.12
N HIS A 316 10.77 -24.68 -7.10
CA HIS A 316 9.35 -24.98 -6.92
C HIS A 316 8.61 -23.87 -6.18
N LEU A 317 7.29 -23.80 -6.38
CA LEU A 317 6.40 -23.07 -5.48
C LEU A 317 5.66 -24.03 -4.56
N SER A 318 5.27 -23.56 -3.38
CA SER A 318 4.42 -24.32 -2.46
C SER A 318 3.19 -24.89 -3.17
N LYS A 319 2.85 -26.15 -2.85
CA LYS A 319 1.69 -26.89 -3.39
C LYS A 319 1.81 -27.23 -4.88
N ASP A 320 3.01 -27.63 -5.32
CA ASP A 320 3.30 -28.11 -6.68
C ASP A 320 2.76 -27.20 -7.79
N ARG A 321 2.87 -25.90 -7.57
CA ARG A 321 2.48 -24.90 -8.57
C ARG A 321 3.66 -24.63 -9.48
N ASP A 322 3.37 -24.47 -10.78
CA ASP A 322 4.35 -23.95 -11.74
C ASP A 322 5.01 -22.68 -11.19
N ALA A 323 6.34 -22.63 -11.31
CA ALA A 323 7.18 -21.53 -10.83
C ALA A 323 7.70 -20.69 -12.02
N PRO A 324 6.84 -19.98 -12.77
CA PRO A 324 7.32 -19.18 -13.90
C PRO A 324 8.30 -18.12 -13.39
N PRO A 325 9.38 -17.84 -14.13
CA PRO A 325 10.39 -16.90 -13.71
C PRO A 325 9.79 -15.50 -13.53
N VAL A 326 10.27 -14.80 -12.51
CA VAL A 326 9.92 -13.41 -12.23
C VAL A 326 10.99 -12.52 -12.82
N TRP A 327 10.57 -11.49 -13.54
CA TRP A 327 11.48 -10.45 -14.03
C TRP A 327 11.40 -9.22 -13.13
N LEU A 328 12.55 -8.75 -12.67
CA LEU A 328 12.72 -7.53 -11.90
C LEU A 328 13.62 -6.56 -12.68
N TRP A 329 13.46 -5.27 -12.45
CA TRP A 329 14.37 -4.24 -12.94
C TRP A 329 14.76 -3.34 -11.78
N SER A 330 16.07 -3.11 -11.62
CA SER A 330 16.66 -2.20 -10.65
C SER A 330 17.17 -0.93 -11.33
N SER A 331 16.98 0.24 -10.71
CA SER A 331 17.49 1.51 -11.24
C SER A 331 19.01 1.68 -11.11
N LYS A 332 19.69 0.80 -10.38
CA LYS A 332 21.13 0.85 -10.19
C LYS A 332 21.83 -0.04 -11.23
N PRO A 333 22.68 0.52 -12.11
CA PRO A 333 23.57 -0.26 -12.96
C PRO A 333 24.80 -0.76 -12.16
N GLY A 334 25.61 -1.63 -12.76
CA GLY A 334 26.84 -2.15 -12.15
C GLY A 334 26.58 -3.03 -10.92
N ALA A 335 25.49 -3.81 -10.95
CA ALA A 335 25.09 -4.67 -9.85
C ALA A 335 26.16 -5.71 -9.50
N THR A 336 26.43 -5.87 -8.20
CA THR A 336 27.19 -7.01 -7.68
C THR A 336 26.26 -8.22 -7.44
N ALA A 337 26.84 -9.41 -7.22
CA ALA A 337 26.09 -10.59 -6.78
C ALA A 337 25.25 -10.32 -5.52
N ALA A 338 25.84 -9.61 -4.55
CA ALA A 338 25.15 -9.24 -3.32
C ALA A 338 23.98 -8.26 -3.56
N ASP A 339 24.11 -7.34 -4.52
CA ASP A 339 23.01 -6.45 -4.88
C ASP A 339 21.85 -7.22 -5.51
N VAL A 340 22.14 -8.12 -6.45
CA VAL A 340 21.13 -8.98 -7.11
C VAL A 340 20.36 -9.79 -6.06
N ASP A 341 21.07 -10.43 -5.13
CA ASP A 341 20.43 -11.23 -4.08
C ASP A 341 19.58 -10.40 -3.14
N ARG A 342 20.09 -9.24 -2.75
CA ARG A 342 19.35 -8.31 -1.89
C ARG A 342 18.07 -7.83 -2.55
N TRP A 343 18.10 -7.49 -3.84
CA TRP A 343 16.94 -6.94 -4.54
C TRP A 343 15.82 -7.94 -4.69
N TRP A 344 16.11 -9.20 -5.08
CA TRP A 344 15.04 -10.19 -5.17
C TRP A 344 14.50 -10.56 -3.78
N GLN A 345 15.37 -10.64 -2.76
CA GLN A 345 14.93 -10.88 -1.38
C GLN A 345 14.02 -9.76 -0.89
N ALA A 346 14.42 -8.49 -1.08
CA ALA A 346 13.60 -7.32 -0.76
C ALA A 346 12.25 -7.34 -1.50
N PHE A 347 12.26 -7.69 -2.80
CA PHE A 347 11.05 -7.78 -3.60
C PHE A 347 10.06 -8.83 -3.04
N LEU A 348 10.54 -9.98 -2.56
CA LEU A 348 9.68 -10.99 -1.95
C LEU A 348 9.02 -10.48 -0.65
N ARG A 349 9.68 -9.59 0.09
CA ARG A 349 9.13 -8.98 1.32
C ARG A 349 8.00 -7.99 1.04
N ARG A 350 7.86 -7.48 -0.19
CA ARG A 350 6.74 -6.60 -0.61
C ARG A 350 5.37 -7.21 -0.27
N PHE A 351 5.26 -8.55 -0.30
CA PHE A 351 4.02 -9.27 0.02
C PHE A 351 3.56 -9.10 1.49
N ASP A 352 4.39 -8.56 2.38
CA ASP A 352 3.98 -8.25 3.76
C ASP A 352 2.91 -7.15 3.83
N LEU A 353 2.86 -6.25 2.84
CA LEU A 353 1.76 -5.29 2.73
C LEU A 353 0.40 -6.00 2.58
N GLU A 354 0.35 -7.14 1.89
CA GLU A 354 -0.89 -7.92 1.76
C GLU A 354 -1.32 -8.53 3.10
N HIS A 355 -0.38 -8.92 3.95
CA HIS A 355 -0.69 -9.34 5.32
C HIS A 355 -1.25 -8.19 6.15
N THR A 356 -0.67 -6.99 6.00
CA THR A 356 -1.14 -5.77 6.66
C THR A 356 -2.56 -5.41 6.20
N PHE A 357 -2.81 -5.37 4.90
CA PHE A 357 -4.14 -5.10 4.33
C PHE A 357 -5.17 -6.15 4.75
N ARG A 358 -4.78 -7.43 4.77
CA ARG A 358 -5.65 -8.50 5.26
C ARG A 358 -6.03 -8.27 6.72
N PHE A 359 -5.06 -7.97 7.58
CA PHE A 359 -5.30 -7.65 8.98
C PHE A 359 -6.23 -6.43 9.14
N TRP A 360 -5.99 -5.37 8.38
CA TRP A 360 -6.80 -4.15 8.42
C TRP A 360 -8.24 -4.41 7.98
N LYS A 361 -8.46 -5.10 6.86
CA LYS A 361 -9.81 -5.39 6.34
C LYS A 361 -10.57 -6.41 7.20
N GLN A 362 -9.89 -7.44 7.69
CA GLN A 362 -10.55 -8.56 8.38
C GLN A 362 -10.68 -8.34 9.88
N THR A 363 -9.73 -7.66 10.52
CA THR A 363 -9.67 -7.51 11.98
C THR A 363 -9.97 -6.09 12.43
N LEU A 364 -9.31 -5.07 11.86
CA LEU A 364 -9.55 -3.67 12.25
C LEU A 364 -10.77 -3.05 11.55
N GLY A 365 -11.38 -3.77 10.61
CA GLY A 365 -12.58 -3.32 9.93
C GLY A 365 -12.34 -2.14 8.98
N TRP A 366 -11.15 -2.00 8.41
CA TRP A 366 -10.78 -0.84 7.57
C TRP A 366 -11.85 -0.49 6.54
N THR A 367 -12.36 -1.47 5.79
CA THR A 367 -13.36 -1.24 4.74
C THR A 367 -14.82 -1.48 5.17
N ARG A 368 -15.06 -1.71 6.47
CA ARG A 368 -16.39 -1.98 7.03
C ARG A 368 -17.31 -0.74 7.14
N PRO A 369 -16.81 0.45 7.56
CA PRO A 369 -17.66 1.63 7.64
C PRO A 369 -18.33 1.97 6.30
N ARG A 370 -19.58 2.42 6.35
CA ARG A 370 -20.32 2.93 5.18
C ARG A 370 -20.33 4.46 5.17
N LEU A 371 -19.14 5.06 5.22
CA LEU A 371 -18.95 6.52 5.31
C LEU A 371 -19.37 7.20 4.01
N ARG A 372 -20.11 8.31 4.09
CA ARG A 372 -20.64 8.97 2.88
C ARG A 372 -19.56 9.72 2.11
N SER A 373 -18.77 10.52 2.83
CA SER A 373 -17.73 11.35 2.24
C SER A 373 -16.38 10.62 2.24
N PRO A 374 -15.54 10.85 1.23
CA PRO A 374 -14.22 10.25 1.16
C PRO A 374 -13.28 10.80 2.24
N GLU A 375 -13.41 12.07 2.64
CA GLU A 375 -12.58 12.69 3.69
C GLU A 375 -12.81 12.01 5.06
N ALA A 376 -14.02 11.53 5.32
CA ALA A 376 -14.31 10.72 6.50
C ALA A 376 -13.60 9.36 6.43
N ALA A 377 -13.52 8.76 5.24
CA ALA A 377 -12.79 7.51 5.02
C ALA A 377 -11.26 7.71 5.08
N ASP A 378 -10.76 8.87 4.63
CA ASP A 378 -9.36 9.26 4.76
C ASP A 378 -8.98 9.35 6.25
N ARG A 379 -9.79 10.05 7.06
CA ARG A 379 -9.59 10.12 8.52
C ARG A 379 -9.64 8.74 9.17
N TRP A 380 -10.63 7.92 8.84
CA TRP A 380 -10.69 6.54 9.33
C TRP A 380 -9.41 5.76 8.98
N THR A 381 -8.93 5.87 7.75
CA THR A 381 -7.71 5.20 7.30
C THR A 381 -6.49 5.65 8.09
N TRP A 382 -6.34 6.95 8.37
CA TRP A 382 -5.29 7.46 9.25
C TRP A 382 -5.40 6.99 10.70
N LEU A 383 -6.61 6.80 11.24
CA LEU A 383 -6.78 6.16 12.55
C LEU A 383 -6.31 4.69 12.54
N LEU A 384 -6.48 3.96 11.44
CA LEU A 384 -5.92 2.60 11.31
C LEU A 384 -4.40 2.61 11.19
N VAL A 385 -3.80 3.58 10.49
CA VAL A 385 -2.34 3.78 10.47
C VAL A 385 -1.85 3.97 11.91
N ALA A 386 -2.45 4.91 12.64
CA ALA A 386 -2.09 5.20 14.03
C ALA A 386 -2.29 3.99 14.96
N ALA A 387 -3.37 3.23 14.79
CA ALA A 387 -3.60 2.00 15.55
C ALA A 387 -2.53 0.94 15.23
N HIS A 388 -2.24 0.71 13.95
CA HIS A 388 -1.25 -0.28 13.54
C HIS A 388 0.16 0.08 14.03
N THR A 389 0.54 1.35 13.98
CA THR A 389 1.80 1.87 14.56
C THR A 389 1.89 1.59 16.05
N GLN A 390 0.81 1.84 16.81
CA GLN A 390 0.79 1.52 18.25
C GLN A 390 0.92 0.02 18.52
N LEU A 391 0.29 -0.84 17.71
CA LEU A 391 0.48 -2.29 17.82
C LEU A 391 1.94 -2.68 17.55
N ARG A 392 2.63 -2.04 16.60
CA ARG A 392 4.04 -2.30 16.33
C ARG A 392 4.91 -1.93 17.54
N LEU A 393 4.70 -0.74 18.10
CA LEU A 393 5.43 -0.25 19.28
C LEU A 393 5.11 -1.07 20.54
N ALA A 394 3.90 -1.61 20.65
CA ALA A 394 3.47 -2.44 21.77
C ALA A 394 3.93 -3.90 21.68
N ARG A 395 4.41 -4.36 20.52
CA ARG A 395 4.85 -5.74 20.29
C ARG A 395 5.79 -6.32 21.38
N PRO A 396 6.88 -5.64 21.79
CA PRO A 396 7.77 -6.15 22.84
C PRO A 396 7.12 -6.16 24.24
N LEU A 397 6.03 -5.41 24.44
CA LEU A 397 5.31 -5.32 25.72
C LEU A 397 4.19 -6.37 25.85
N ALA A 398 3.84 -7.02 24.74
CA ALA A 398 2.65 -7.86 24.66
C ALA A 398 2.92 -9.26 25.19
N VAL A 399 2.21 -9.64 26.25
CA VAL A 399 2.10 -11.04 26.67
C VAL A 399 1.24 -11.78 25.66
N ASP A 400 1.67 -12.98 25.24
CA ASP A 400 0.95 -13.81 24.28
C ASP A 400 -0.33 -14.40 24.91
N LEU A 401 -1.43 -13.63 24.86
CA LEU A 401 -2.79 -14.08 25.22
C LEU A 401 -3.35 -15.01 24.12
N ARG A 402 -2.66 -16.13 23.91
CA ARG A 402 -3.01 -17.15 22.94
C ARG A 402 -4.26 -17.91 23.36
N ARG A 403 -5.00 -18.38 22.36
CA ARG A 403 -6.12 -19.32 22.58
C ARG A 403 -5.56 -20.73 22.81
N PRO A 404 -6.32 -21.64 23.44
CA PRO A 404 -5.82 -22.98 23.77
C PRO A 404 -5.26 -23.78 22.58
N TRP A 405 -5.85 -23.58 21.39
CA TRP A 405 -5.45 -24.25 20.14
C TRP A 405 -4.37 -23.50 19.35
N GLU A 406 -3.90 -22.35 19.82
CA GLU A 406 -2.85 -21.58 19.15
C GLU A 406 -1.48 -21.97 19.70
N PRO A 407 -0.48 -22.22 18.84
CA PRO A 407 0.86 -22.56 19.31
C PRO A 407 1.48 -21.37 20.06
N PRO A 408 2.29 -21.61 21.11
CA PRO A 408 3.11 -20.58 21.74
C PRO A 408 4.00 -19.88 20.70
N THR A 409 4.27 -18.60 20.90
CA THR A 409 5.03 -17.78 19.95
C THR A 409 5.85 -16.77 20.73
N ASP A 410 7.11 -16.55 20.33
CA ASP A 410 7.95 -15.54 20.97
C ASP A 410 7.48 -14.12 20.61
N HIS A 411 7.89 -13.11 21.39
CA HIS A 411 7.53 -11.71 21.11
C HIS A 411 7.95 -11.26 19.69
N SER A 412 9.07 -11.77 19.20
CA SER A 412 9.65 -11.47 17.89
C SER A 412 8.90 -12.10 16.71
N THR A 413 7.87 -12.90 16.98
CA THR A 413 7.04 -13.59 15.97
C THR A 413 5.54 -13.40 16.21
N LEU A 414 5.14 -12.71 17.29
CA LEU A 414 3.75 -12.32 17.53
C LEU A 414 3.18 -11.53 16.34
N THR A 415 1.98 -11.92 15.92
CA THR A 415 1.25 -11.22 14.85
C THR A 415 0.52 -9.99 15.39
N PRO A 416 0.15 -9.02 14.53
CA PRO A 416 -0.64 -7.86 14.95
C PRO A 416 -1.92 -8.22 15.70
N ALA A 417 -2.58 -9.32 15.31
CA ALA A 417 -3.78 -9.79 15.96
C ALA A 417 -3.52 -10.32 17.38
N ARG A 418 -2.38 -10.97 17.63
CA ARG A 418 -2.02 -11.45 18.98
C ARG A 418 -1.64 -10.31 19.90
N VAL A 419 -0.82 -9.36 19.42
CA VAL A 419 -0.49 -8.14 20.18
C VAL A 419 -1.74 -7.37 20.57
N ARG A 420 -2.68 -7.21 19.63
CA ARG A 420 -3.94 -6.51 19.86
C ARG A 420 -4.76 -7.10 21.01
N ARG A 421 -4.79 -8.43 21.19
CA ARG A 421 -5.54 -9.07 22.30
C ARG A 421 -5.05 -8.64 23.66
N GLY A 422 -3.74 -8.44 23.81
CA GLY A 422 -3.12 -7.96 25.05
C GLY A 422 -3.10 -6.45 25.19
N PHE A 423 -3.52 -5.69 24.18
CA PHE A 423 -3.31 -4.24 24.15
C PHE A 423 -4.01 -3.52 25.30
N ARG A 424 -5.17 -3.99 25.76
CA ARG A 424 -5.87 -3.42 26.92
C ARG A 424 -4.98 -3.39 28.18
N ASN A 425 -4.19 -4.43 28.40
CA ASN A 425 -3.27 -4.52 29.56
C ASN A 425 -2.08 -3.57 29.38
N ILE A 426 -1.57 -3.46 28.16
CA ILE A 426 -0.46 -2.55 27.83
C ILE A 426 -0.92 -1.10 28.02
N ARG A 427 -2.13 -0.77 27.53
CA ARG A 427 -2.76 0.55 27.65
C ARG A 427 -2.87 1.02 29.10
N ALA A 428 -3.22 0.12 30.02
CA ALA A 428 -3.37 0.45 31.44
C ALA A 428 -2.06 0.92 32.10
N THR A 429 -0.91 0.57 31.52
CA THR A 429 0.42 0.92 32.05
C THR A 429 1.13 1.99 31.22
N THR A 430 0.52 2.49 30.14
CA THR A 430 1.08 3.55 29.30
C THR A 430 0.66 4.91 29.83
N VAL A 431 1.61 5.83 29.97
CA VAL A 431 1.32 7.17 30.49
C VAL A 431 0.67 7.99 29.38
N ILE A 432 -0.48 8.59 29.70
CA ILE A 432 -1.13 9.61 28.87
C ILE A 432 -1.38 10.79 29.80
N ALA A 433 -0.87 11.96 29.45
CA ALA A 433 -1.04 13.15 30.29
C ALA A 433 -2.53 13.38 30.60
N GLY A 434 -2.90 13.51 31.88
CA GLY A 434 -4.28 13.62 32.35
C GLY A 434 -5.09 14.78 31.75
N ARG A 435 -4.43 15.73 31.08
CA ARG A 435 -5.07 16.81 30.31
C ARG A 435 -5.79 16.34 29.03
N MET A 436 -5.54 15.13 28.53
CA MET A 436 -6.10 14.61 27.27
C MET A 436 -7.55 14.14 27.36
N PHE A 437 -8.09 14.08 28.57
CA PHE A 437 -9.38 13.47 28.82
C PHE A 437 -10.23 14.39 29.69
N ARG A 438 -10.72 15.49 29.11
CA ARG A 438 -11.81 16.23 29.76
C ARG A 438 -12.95 15.24 30.01
N ASN A 439 -13.49 15.24 31.22
CA ASN A 439 -14.64 14.40 31.55
C ASN A 439 -15.70 14.57 30.47
N PRO A 440 -16.18 13.47 29.84
CA PRO A 440 -17.24 13.57 28.86
C PRO A 440 -18.39 14.31 29.52
N ARG A 441 -18.84 15.43 28.94
CA ARG A 441 -20.09 16.03 29.38
C ARG A 441 -21.17 14.99 29.09
N LEU A 442 -21.87 14.53 30.14
CA LEU A 442 -23.00 13.62 30.01
C LEU A 442 -24.06 14.28 29.12
N THR A 443 -24.02 14.02 27.82
CA THR A 443 -25.20 14.16 26.99
C THR A 443 -26.04 12.92 27.26
N ARG A 444 -26.96 13.03 28.24
CA ARG A 444 -28.01 12.03 28.44
C ARG A 444 -28.67 11.77 27.09
N GLU A 445 -28.84 10.49 26.75
CA GLU A 445 -29.69 10.09 25.64
C GLU A 445 -31.07 10.76 25.81
N GLY A 446 -31.56 11.39 24.73
CA GLY A 446 -32.91 11.97 24.68
C GLY A 446 -33.07 13.43 25.09
N VAL A 447 -32.05 14.14 25.60
CA VAL A 447 -32.22 15.56 25.96
C VAL A 447 -31.84 16.48 24.79
N ARG A 448 -32.85 17.00 24.08
CA ARG A 448 -32.68 18.15 23.19
C ARG A 448 -32.26 19.37 24.02
N ARG A 449 -31.35 20.19 23.48
CA ARG A 449 -31.07 21.53 24.03
C ARG A 449 -32.39 22.32 24.12
N PRO A 450 -32.73 22.95 25.26
CA PRO A 450 -33.81 23.93 25.30
C PRO A 450 -33.46 25.06 24.34
N GLY A 451 -34.30 25.32 23.34
CA GLY A 451 -34.12 26.40 22.36
C GLY A 451 -33.70 25.98 20.93
N ALA A 452 -33.45 24.69 20.66
CA ALA A 452 -33.24 24.23 19.29
C ALA A 452 -34.60 24.02 18.58
N ALA A 453 -35.19 25.10 18.08
CA ALA A 453 -36.26 25.02 17.09
C ALA A 453 -35.66 24.54 15.76
N GLY A 454 -35.73 23.24 15.52
CA GLY A 454 -35.31 22.62 14.27
C GLY A 454 -35.96 21.26 14.12
N PHE A 455 -37.08 21.22 13.41
CA PHE A 455 -37.72 19.98 13.02
C PHE A 455 -36.74 19.08 12.29
N SER A 456 -36.66 17.81 12.70
CA SER A 456 -36.18 16.72 11.86
C SER A 456 -37.16 16.54 10.70
N HIS A 457 -37.04 17.34 9.65
CA HIS A 457 -37.72 17.08 8.39
C HIS A 457 -36.88 16.15 7.54
N GLY A 458 -37.09 14.85 7.76
CA GLY A 458 -37.00 13.87 6.69
C GLY A 458 -38.13 14.12 5.68
N ARG A 459 -38.07 15.20 4.90
CA ARG A 459 -38.83 15.30 3.66
C ARG A 459 -37.95 14.79 2.54
N ARG A 460 -38.22 13.58 2.05
CA ARG A 460 -37.93 13.21 0.66
C ARG A 460 -38.59 14.26 -0.23
N ARG A 461 -37.81 15.16 -0.81
CA ARG A 461 -38.22 15.90 -2.00
C ARG A 461 -37.29 15.48 -3.13
N SER A 462 -37.78 14.55 -3.94
CA SER A 462 -37.24 14.32 -5.28
C SER A 462 -37.61 15.53 -6.14
N SER A 463 -36.67 16.43 -6.38
CA SER A 463 -36.75 17.36 -7.51
C SER A 463 -35.97 16.77 -8.68
N THR A 464 -36.47 15.68 -9.26
CA THR A 464 -36.09 15.32 -10.63
C THR A 464 -36.77 16.32 -11.57
N ARG A 465 -35.98 17.20 -12.19
CA ARG A 465 -36.27 17.67 -13.54
C ARG A 465 -35.19 17.12 -14.48
N PRO A 466 -35.58 16.49 -15.60
CA PRO A 466 -34.66 15.77 -16.46
C PRO A 466 -34.07 16.72 -17.48
N ARG A 467 -32.76 16.95 -17.46
CA ARG A 467 -32.05 17.43 -18.65
C ARG A 467 -30.56 17.12 -18.55
N ALA A 468 -30.20 15.94 -19.05
CA ALA A 468 -28.94 15.75 -19.75
C ALA A 468 -29.11 14.57 -20.71
N ARG A 469 -29.31 14.91 -21.98
CA ARG A 469 -29.25 13.97 -23.09
C ARG A 469 -27.82 13.44 -23.21
N ARG A 470 -27.74 12.13 -23.45
CA ARG A 470 -26.71 11.35 -24.15
C ARG A 470 -25.50 12.13 -24.70
N SER A 471 -24.31 11.74 -24.23
CA SER A 471 -23.14 11.48 -25.08
C SER A 471 -22.17 10.57 -24.31
N TRP A 472 -22.52 9.28 -24.22
CA TRP A 472 -21.71 8.23 -23.58
C TRP A 472 -20.69 7.61 -24.55
N VAL A 473 -20.16 8.41 -25.48
CA VAL A 473 -19.15 7.97 -26.46
C VAL A 473 -17.76 8.55 -26.16
N TRP A 474 -17.67 9.62 -25.35
CA TRP A 474 -16.38 10.25 -25.01
C TRP A 474 -15.70 9.69 -23.75
N ALA A 475 -16.44 9.08 -22.81
CA ALA A 475 -15.86 8.48 -21.60
C ALA A 475 -15.18 7.12 -21.86
N ALA A 476 -15.48 6.46 -22.98
CA ALA A 476 -14.79 5.25 -23.43
C ALA A 476 -13.46 5.54 -24.16
N ILE A 477 -13.14 6.82 -24.40
CA ILE A 477 -11.91 7.25 -25.08
C ILE A 477 -10.83 7.70 -24.07
N THR A 478 -11.16 7.89 -22.78
CA THR A 478 -10.24 8.54 -21.82
C THR A 478 -9.95 7.72 -20.55
N ILE A 479 -10.20 6.40 -20.56
CA ILE A 479 -9.72 5.49 -19.51
C ILE A 479 -8.57 4.68 -20.09
N GLN A 480 -7.36 5.21 -19.93
CA GLN A 480 -6.13 4.66 -20.49
C GLN A 480 -5.22 4.16 -19.37
N VAL A 481 -5.66 3.12 -18.66
CA VAL A 481 -4.77 2.25 -17.91
C VAL A 481 -4.51 1.03 -18.80
N GLN A 482 -3.25 0.89 -19.25
CA GLN A 482 -2.74 -0.02 -20.29
C GLN A 482 -2.89 0.44 -21.75
N ARG A 483 -2.18 1.51 -22.10
CA ARG A 483 -1.57 1.64 -23.44
C ARG A 483 -0.15 2.22 -23.29
N SER A 484 0.81 1.35 -22.97
CA SER A 484 2.22 1.62 -23.18
C SER A 484 2.56 1.18 -24.60
N ALA A 485 3.04 2.11 -25.42
CA ALA A 485 3.23 1.95 -26.85
C ALA A 485 4.53 1.21 -27.18
N VAL A 486 4.47 0.08 -27.90
CA VAL A 486 5.29 -0.26 -29.09
C VAL A 486 4.48 -1.27 -29.93
N SER A 487 4.59 -1.15 -31.25
CA SER A 487 3.78 -1.72 -32.33
C SER A 487 3.80 -3.25 -32.44
N GLY A 488 2.61 -3.84 -32.59
CA GLY A 488 2.39 -5.15 -33.19
C GLY A 488 1.04 -5.15 -33.92
N VAL A 489 1.06 -5.37 -35.23
CA VAL A 489 -0.12 -5.38 -36.12
C VAL A 489 -1.10 -6.47 -35.67
N ARG A 490 -2.40 -6.16 -35.56
CA ARG A 490 -3.46 -7.17 -35.38
C ARG A 490 -4.64 -6.90 -36.31
N ILE A 491 -5.02 -7.95 -37.02
CA ILE A 491 -6.17 -8.09 -37.92
C ILE A 491 -7.47 -7.95 -37.12
N LEU A 492 -8.41 -7.16 -37.65
CA LEU A 492 -9.70 -6.80 -37.05
C LEU A 492 -10.69 -7.98 -37.12
N GLY A 493 -11.04 -8.56 -35.97
CA GLY A 493 -12.26 -9.35 -35.79
C GLY A 493 -13.33 -8.51 -35.07
N ARG A 494 -14.41 -8.16 -35.77
CA ARG A 494 -15.58 -7.45 -35.22
C ARG A 494 -16.30 -8.33 -34.18
N PHE A 495 -16.62 -7.77 -33.02
CA PHE A 495 -17.65 -8.32 -32.11
C PHE A 495 -18.71 -7.23 -31.86
N GLN A 496 -19.97 -7.51 -32.23
CA GLN A 496 -21.14 -6.68 -31.94
C GLN A 496 -21.64 -6.94 -30.51
N PRO A 497 -22.10 -5.92 -29.77
CA PRO A 497 -22.74 -6.11 -28.46
C PRO A 497 -24.27 -6.06 -28.60
N ARG A 498 -24.96 -7.15 -28.28
CA ARG A 498 -26.38 -7.11 -27.85
C ARG A 498 -26.76 -8.37 -27.08
N VAL A 499 -27.63 -8.15 -26.10
CA VAL A 499 -28.42 -9.10 -25.30
C VAL A 499 -27.73 -9.72 -24.07
N CYS A 500 -28.05 -9.18 -22.89
CA CYS A 500 -28.75 -9.90 -21.82
C CYS A 500 -28.83 -9.02 -20.56
N SER A 501 -29.91 -8.24 -20.47
CA SER A 501 -30.52 -7.87 -19.20
C SER A 501 -31.85 -8.61 -19.15
N ILE A 502 -32.18 -9.18 -17.98
CA ILE A 502 -33.50 -9.63 -17.47
C ILE A 502 -33.38 -10.99 -16.76
N ASN A 503 -33.90 -11.01 -15.52
CA ASN A 503 -34.23 -12.12 -14.63
C ASN A 503 -33.14 -12.78 -13.77
N ARG A 504 -32.98 -12.25 -12.55
CA ARG A 504 -32.72 -13.06 -11.36
C ARG A 504 -33.99 -13.16 -10.54
N ASN A 505 -34.63 -14.32 -10.54
CA ASN A 505 -35.55 -14.72 -9.48
C ASN A 505 -34.78 -15.36 -8.33
N VAL A 506 -35.24 -15.01 -7.15
CA VAL A 506 -34.84 -15.48 -5.83
C VAL A 506 -35.13 -16.97 -5.69
N CYS A 507 -34.19 -17.76 -5.16
CA CYS A 507 -34.52 -19.05 -4.56
C CYS A 507 -33.95 -19.13 -3.15
N SER A 508 -34.88 -19.27 -2.21
CA SER A 508 -34.74 -19.46 -0.78
C SER A 508 -34.38 -20.92 -0.42
N ARG A 509 -33.91 -21.08 0.82
CA ARG A 509 -33.67 -22.32 1.56
C ARG A 509 -34.90 -23.25 1.65
N SER A 510 -34.63 -24.56 1.67
CA SER A 510 -35.36 -25.74 2.23
C SER A 510 -35.33 -26.87 1.17
N ASN A 511 -34.96 -28.15 1.39
CA ASN A 511 -35.09 -29.03 2.54
C ASN A 511 -34.09 -30.21 2.48
N LEU A 512 -33.97 -30.86 3.65
CA LEU A 512 -33.28 -32.09 4.04
C LEU A 512 -33.74 -33.40 3.34
N ARG A 513 -32.88 -34.43 3.53
CA ARG A 513 -33.02 -35.91 3.35
C ARG A 513 -32.60 -36.38 1.94
N ARG A 514 -31.71 -37.36 1.76
CA ARG A 514 -31.25 -38.50 2.58
C ARG A 514 -29.73 -38.67 2.43
#